data_AF-A0A317U2G4-F1
#
_entry.id   AF-A0A317U2G4-F1
#
_cell.length_a   1.000
_cell.length_b   1.000
_cell.length_c   1.000
_cell.angle_alpha   90.00
_cell.angle_beta   90.00
_cell.angle_gamma   90.00
#
_symmetry.space_group_name_H-M   'P 1'
#
loop_
_entity.id
_entity.type
_entity.pdbx_description
1 polymer ?
#
loop_
_entity_poly.entity_id
_entity_poly.type
_entity_poly.pdbx_seq_one_letter_code
_entity_poly.pdbx_strand_id
1 'polypeptide(L)'
;MNTLHKRLIRSSTVGTLVILALLFIPAGTLDYWQGWIYMVVTGIESAAYSVYLAKHDPALLKRRTEVGISYEKEPAQKIIIFSLYVTCLVLVVLPPLDVRFGWSLVPWYISILGDMLVAFSFYVFYLVSKVNTYAAANIRVEEGQKVITAGLYGVVRHPMYFGAIFLFIGTPLALGSWWTLLLVPVFLSILIARILNEEKILARDLPGYREYQK
;
A
#
# COMPACT_ATOMS: atom_id res chain seq x y z
N MET A 1 -20.21 -21.98 -4.12
CA MET A 1 -19.17 -20.94 -3.90
C MET A 1 -19.43 -19.76 -4.83
N ASN A 2 -19.71 -18.58 -4.26
CA ASN A 2 -19.96 -17.33 -5.01
C ASN A 2 -18.81 -17.01 -5.99
N THR A 3 -19.13 -16.50 -7.18
CA THR A 3 -18.18 -16.09 -8.24
C THR A 3 -17.11 -15.13 -7.71
N LEU A 4 -17.46 -14.30 -6.73
CA LEU A 4 -16.57 -13.37 -6.03
C LEU A 4 -15.45 -14.10 -5.25
N HIS A 5 -15.77 -15.18 -4.54
CA HIS A 5 -14.79 -15.93 -3.74
C HIS A 5 -13.76 -16.63 -4.61
N LYS A 6 -14.19 -17.22 -5.74
CA LYS A 6 -13.27 -17.83 -6.71
C LYS A 6 -12.32 -16.79 -7.33
N ARG A 7 -12.82 -15.59 -7.64
CA ARG A 7 -12.01 -14.49 -8.18
C ARG A 7 -10.99 -13.98 -7.15
N LEU A 8 -11.41 -13.83 -5.89
CA LEU A 8 -10.53 -13.44 -4.78
C LEU A 8 -9.41 -14.46 -4.59
N ILE A 9 -9.74 -15.75 -4.43
CA ILE A 9 -8.75 -16.82 -4.24
C ILE A 9 -7.75 -16.83 -5.40
N ARG A 10 -8.23 -16.80 -6.65
CA ARG A 10 -7.37 -16.77 -7.83
C ARG A 10 -6.44 -15.55 -7.82
N SER A 11 -6.96 -14.37 -7.54
CA SER A 11 -6.17 -13.13 -7.50
C SER A 11 -5.12 -13.17 -6.38
N SER A 12 -5.46 -13.69 -5.20
CA SER A 12 -4.55 -13.85 -4.08
C SER A 12 -3.46 -14.87 -4.38
N THR A 13 -3.79 -16.01 -4.99
CA THR A 13 -2.82 -17.03 -5.38
C THR A 13 -1.84 -16.48 -6.43
N VAL A 14 -2.35 -15.83 -7.48
CA VAL A 14 -1.49 -15.21 -8.51
C VAL A 14 -0.60 -14.13 -7.90
N GLY A 15 -1.16 -13.25 -7.06
CA GLY A 15 -0.39 -12.21 -6.37
C GLY A 15 0.74 -12.79 -5.50
N THR A 16 0.46 -13.85 -4.75
CA THR A 16 1.45 -14.55 -3.92
C THR A 16 2.57 -15.13 -4.78
N LEU A 17 2.24 -15.80 -5.89
CA LEU A 17 3.24 -16.35 -6.82
C LEU A 17 4.09 -15.26 -7.46
N VAL A 18 3.50 -14.11 -7.79
CA VAL A 18 4.23 -12.96 -8.34
C VAL A 18 5.21 -12.41 -7.30
N ILE A 19 4.79 -12.21 -6.05
CA ILE A 19 5.71 -11.70 -5.01
C ILE A 19 6.82 -12.72 -4.72
N LEU A 20 6.51 -14.02 -4.66
CA LEU A 20 7.54 -15.07 -4.55
C LEU A 20 8.56 -14.98 -5.69
N ALA A 21 8.09 -14.84 -6.94
CA ALA A 21 8.97 -14.67 -8.08
C ALA A 21 9.83 -13.40 -7.96
N LEU A 22 9.23 -12.27 -7.57
CA LEU A 22 9.94 -10.99 -7.41
C LEU A 22 10.96 -10.99 -6.26
N LEU A 23 10.77 -11.82 -5.23
CA LEU A 23 11.72 -11.94 -4.12
C LEU A 23 12.83 -12.95 -4.44
N PHE A 24 12.47 -14.17 -4.84
CA PHE A 24 13.43 -15.27 -4.89
C PHE A 24 14.17 -15.39 -6.23
N ILE A 25 13.60 -14.92 -7.35
CA ILE A 25 14.33 -14.91 -8.64
C ILE A 25 15.49 -13.91 -8.60
N PRO A 26 15.30 -12.64 -8.16
CA PRO A 26 16.42 -11.71 -8.08
C PRO A 26 17.43 -12.10 -7.01
N ALA A 27 16.98 -12.65 -5.86
CA ALA A 27 17.86 -13.16 -4.80
C ALA A 27 18.77 -14.29 -5.30
N GLY A 28 18.28 -15.13 -6.23
CA GLY A 28 19.04 -16.26 -6.75
C GLY A 28 19.26 -17.38 -5.73
N THR A 29 18.58 -17.34 -4.58
CA THR A 29 18.64 -18.33 -3.51
C THR A 29 17.29 -18.42 -2.81
N LEU A 30 16.96 -19.59 -2.26
CA LEU A 30 15.84 -19.78 -1.34
C LEU A 30 16.23 -19.63 0.14
N ASP A 31 17.54 -19.60 0.41
CA ASP A 31 18.10 -19.33 1.74
C ASP A 31 18.07 -17.83 2.04
N TYR A 32 16.85 -17.28 2.07
CA TYR A 32 16.56 -15.88 2.30
C TYR A 32 15.38 -15.77 3.26
N TRP A 33 15.68 -15.95 4.55
CA TRP A 33 14.67 -16.03 5.61
C TRP A 33 13.84 -14.74 5.72
N GLN A 34 14.46 -13.57 5.50
CA GLN A 34 13.75 -12.29 5.52
C GLN A 34 12.63 -12.26 4.48
N GLY A 35 12.90 -12.75 3.27
CA GLY A 35 11.89 -12.87 2.21
C GLY A 35 10.73 -13.78 2.60
N TRP A 36 11.02 -14.90 3.28
CA TRP A 36 9.99 -15.81 3.78
C TRP A 36 9.13 -15.21 4.89
N ILE A 37 9.75 -14.56 5.89
CA ILE A 37 9.00 -13.93 6.98
C ILE A 37 8.15 -12.79 6.43
N TYR A 38 8.72 -11.91 5.59
CA TYR A 38 7.98 -10.83 4.95
C TYR A 38 6.76 -11.35 4.16
N MET A 39 6.92 -12.45 3.41
CA MET A 39 5.82 -13.10 2.68
C MET A 39 4.71 -13.60 3.62
N VAL A 40 5.07 -14.23 4.74
CA VAL A 40 4.10 -14.73 5.72
C VAL A 40 3.36 -13.58 6.39
N VAL A 41 4.08 -12.57 6.87
CA VAL A 41 3.52 -11.39 7.55
C VAL A 41 2.57 -10.64 6.61
N THR A 42 3.06 -10.21 5.44
CA THR A 42 2.24 -9.47 4.47
C THR A 42 1.09 -10.31 3.92
N GLY A 43 1.29 -11.62 3.75
CA GLY A 43 0.26 -12.54 3.30
C GLY A 43 -0.89 -12.66 4.30
N ILE A 44 -0.58 -12.85 5.59
CA ILE A 44 -1.57 -12.93 6.67
C ILE A 44 -2.33 -11.61 6.79
N GLU A 45 -1.63 -10.48 6.80
CA GLU A 45 -2.23 -9.15 6.98
C GLU A 45 -3.12 -8.77 5.80
N SER A 46 -2.65 -9.00 4.57
CA SER A 46 -3.42 -8.76 3.35
C SER A 46 -4.68 -9.63 3.29
N ALA A 47 -4.55 -10.91 3.67
CA ALA A 47 -5.70 -11.82 3.74
C ALA A 47 -6.70 -11.37 4.81
N ALA A 48 -6.22 -11.06 6.03
CA ALA A 48 -7.06 -10.60 7.13
C ALA A 48 -7.82 -9.31 6.77
N TYR A 49 -7.11 -8.32 6.20
CA TYR A 49 -7.70 -7.07 5.73
C TYR A 49 -8.73 -7.30 4.62
N SER A 50 -8.42 -8.13 3.63
CA SER A 50 -9.33 -8.45 2.52
C SER A 50 -10.59 -9.19 2.99
N VAL A 51 -10.44 -10.17 3.90
CA VAL A 51 -11.56 -10.92 4.48
C VAL A 51 -12.43 -10.00 5.34
N TYR A 52 -11.83 -9.10 6.11
CA TYR A 52 -12.56 -8.12 6.89
C TYR A 52 -13.45 -7.24 6.00
N LEU A 53 -12.88 -6.65 4.94
CA LEU A 53 -13.62 -5.83 3.99
C LEU A 53 -14.69 -6.65 3.25
N ALA A 54 -14.38 -7.87 2.83
CA ALA A 54 -15.35 -8.73 2.15
C ALA A 54 -16.59 -9.04 3.01
N LYS A 55 -16.45 -9.03 4.35
CA LYS A 55 -17.55 -9.26 5.29
C LYS A 55 -18.29 -7.98 5.68
N HIS A 56 -17.58 -6.88 5.92
CA HIS A 56 -18.16 -5.67 6.52
C HIS A 56 -18.44 -4.56 5.51
N ASP A 57 -17.62 -4.42 4.47
CA ASP A 57 -17.79 -3.39 3.44
C ASP A 57 -17.31 -3.89 2.05
N PRO A 58 -18.13 -4.72 1.37
CA PRO A 58 -17.80 -5.23 0.04
C PRO A 58 -17.67 -4.12 -1.02
N ALA A 59 -18.33 -2.98 -0.81
CA ALA A 59 -18.25 -1.84 -1.71
C ALA A 59 -16.86 -1.17 -1.62
N LEU A 60 -16.35 -0.95 -0.41
CA LEU A 60 -14.99 -0.49 -0.18
C LEU A 60 -13.96 -1.49 -0.73
N LEU A 61 -14.15 -2.80 -0.53
CA LEU A 61 -13.27 -3.81 -1.12
C LEU A 61 -13.19 -3.65 -2.65
N LYS A 62 -14.34 -3.50 -3.32
CA LYS A 62 -14.39 -3.29 -4.77
C LYS A 62 -13.62 -2.02 -5.16
N ARG A 63 -13.86 -0.89 -4.50
CA ARG A 63 -13.14 0.38 -4.74
C ARG A 63 -11.63 0.25 -4.53
N ARG A 64 -11.21 -0.54 -3.55
CA ARG A 64 -9.81 -0.85 -3.26
C ARG A 64 -9.16 -1.79 -4.28
N THR A 65 -9.94 -2.58 -5.01
CA THR A 65 -9.47 -3.42 -6.13
C THR A 65 -9.46 -2.71 -7.47
N GLU A 66 -10.13 -1.56 -7.60
CA GLU A 66 -10.09 -0.67 -8.78
C GLU A 66 -8.78 0.13 -8.81
N VAL A 67 -7.66 -0.59 -8.75
CA VAL A 67 -6.29 -0.07 -8.81
C VAL A 67 -5.79 -0.07 -10.26
N GLY A 68 -5.08 0.98 -10.66
CA GLY A 68 -4.39 1.01 -11.94
C GLY A 68 -4.53 2.32 -12.70
N ILE A 69 -3.65 2.48 -13.69
CA ILE A 69 -3.60 3.66 -14.58
C ILE A 69 -4.95 3.84 -15.32
N SER A 70 -5.64 2.75 -15.63
CA SER A 70 -6.95 2.76 -16.29
C SER A 70 -8.08 3.36 -15.46
N TYR A 71 -7.92 3.41 -14.14
CA TYR A 71 -8.95 3.91 -13.22
C TYR A 71 -8.78 5.39 -12.86
N GLU A 72 -7.63 5.98 -13.20
CA GLU A 72 -7.36 7.40 -13.00
C GLU A 72 -7.82 8.21 -14.22
N LYS A 73 -8.54 9.31 -14.00
CA LYS A 73 -9.14 10.10 -15.08
C LYS A 73 -8.18 11.14 -15.63
N GLU A 74 -7.42 11.80 -14.74
CA GLU A 74 -6.54 12.90 -15.12
C GLU A 74 -5.16 12.38 -15.57
N PRO A 75 -4.51 12.99 -16.57
CA PRO A 75 -3.17 12.57 -17.02
C PRO A 75 -2.11 12.68 -15.92
N ALA A 76 -2.22 13.69 -15.04
CA ALA A 76 -1.34 13.84 -13.89
C ALA A 76 -1.43 12.64 -12.93
N GLN A 77 -2.64 12.15 -12.64
CA GLN A 77 -2.87 10.98 -11.79
C GLN A 77 -2.29 9.71 -12.40
N LYS A 78 -2.41 9.55 -13.74
CA LYS A 78 -1.83 8.42 -14.46
C LYS A 78 -0.31 8.37 -14.33
N ILE A 79 0.35 9.54 -14.46
CA ILE A 79 1.80 9.66 -14.26
C ILE A 79 2.16 9.30 -12.82
N ILE A 80 1.44 9.86 -11.83
CA ILE A 80 1.67 9.58 -10.41
C ILE A 80 1.53 8.08 -10.10
N ILE A 81 0.47 7.42 -10.57
CA ILE A 81 0.28 5.98 -10.38
C ILE A 81 1.34 5.15 -11.09
N PHE A 82 1.73 5.53 -12.31
CA PHE A 82 2.81 4.86 -13.02
C PHE A 82 4.13 4.97 -12.24
N SER A 83 4.51 6.17 -11.79
CA SER A 83 5.68 6.39 -10.94
C SER A 83 5.60 5.60 -9.64
N LEU A 84 4.43 5.53 -9.01
CA LEU A 84 4.21 4.73 -7.81
C LEU A 84 4.40 3.23 -8.09
N TYR A 85 3.89 2.69 -9.21
CA TYR A 85 4.09 1.29 -9.57
C TYR A 85 5.55 0.95 -9.83
N VAL A 86 6.27 1.81 -10.56
CA VAL A 86 7.71 1.65 -10.77
C VAL A 86 8.43 1.66 -9.43
N THR A 87 8.11 2.61 -8.55
CA THR A 87 8.73 2.70 -7.22
C THR A 87 8.44 1.45 -6.37
N CYS A 88 7.19 0.95 -6.35
CA CYS A 88 6.84 -0.30 -5.67
C CYS A 88 7.58 -1.51 -6.23
N LEU A 89 7.78 -1.58 -7.55
CA LEU A 89 8.53 -2.66 -8.18
C LEU A 89 9.99 -2.64 -7.70
N VAL A 90 10.64 -1.47 -7.72
CA VAL A 90 12.01 -1.34 -7.21
C VAL A 90 12.07 -1.63 -5.71
N LEU A 91 11.08 -1.18 -4.92
CA LEU A 91 10.98 -1.45 -3.49
C LEU A 91 11.01 -2.95 -3.14
N VAL A 92 10.43 -3.78 -4.00
CA VAL A 92 10.37 -5.25 -3.79
C VAL A 92 11.56 -5.97 -4.41
N VAL A 93 12.08 -5.50 -5.55
CA VAL A 93 13.13 -6.19 -6.32
C VAL A 93 14.55 -5.80 -5.89
N LEU A 94 14.76 -4.57 -5.40
CA LEU A 94 16.08 -4.11 -4.99
C LEU A 94 16.60 -4.83 -3.73
N PRO A 95 15.79 -5.10 -2.68
CA PRO A 95 16.26 -5.84 -1.52
C PRO A 95 16.80 -7.25 -1.80
N PRO A 96 16.14 -8.11 -2.59
CA PRO A 96 16.70 -9.42 -2.91
C PRO A 96 17.97 -9.32 -3.78
N LEU A 97 18.10 -8.30 -4.64
CA LEU A 97 19.37 -8.04 -5.35
C LEU A 97 20.47 -7.62 -4.38
N ASP A 98 20.16 -6.77 -3.41
CA ASP A 98 21.07 -6.35 -2.34
C ASP A 98 21.59 -7.57 -1.56
N VAL A 99 20.70 -8.49 -1.19
CA VAL A 99 21.05 -9.76 -0.53
C VAL A 99 21.95 -10.63 -1.41
N ARG A 100 21.62 -10.76 -2.71
CA ARG A 100 22.41 -11.56 -3.65
C ARG A 100 23.84 -11.06 -3.80
N PHE A 101 24.01 -9.75 -3.87
CA PHE A 101 25.32 -9.12 -4.04
C PHE A 101 26.00 -8.75 -2.71
N GLY A 102 25.30 -8.93 -1.58
CA GLY A 102 25.79 -8.64 -0.24
C GLY A 102 26.11 -7.17 0.00
N TRP A 103 25.33 -6.23 -0.56
CA TRP A 103 25.63 -4.80 -0.40
C TRP A 103 25.29 -4.27 1.01
N SER A 104 24.33 -4.89 1.68
CA SER A 104 23.87 -4.52 3.02
C SER A 104 24.10 -5.64 4.03
N LEU A 105 24.60 -5.25 5.20
CA LEU A 105 24.59 -6.08 6.41
C LEU A 105 23.54 -5.52 7.35
N VAL A 106 22.30 -6.02 7.22
CA VAL A 106 21.19 -5.63 8.11
C VAL A 106 21.10 -6.61 9.28
N PRO A 107 21.19 -6.15 10.54
CA PRO A 107 21.00 -7.01 11.70
C PRO A 107 19.58 -7.62 11.73
N TRP A 108 19.46 -8.88 12.14
CA TRP A 108 18.18 -9.62 12.14
C TRP A 108 17.04 -8.89 12.87
N TYR A 109 17.34 -8.20 13.98
CA TYR A 109 16.33 -7.48 14.77
C TYR A 109 15.76 -6.26 14.04
N ILE A 110 16.52 -5.68 13.10
CA ILE A 110 16.03 -4.59 12.24
C ILE A 110 15.04 -5.14 11.21
N SER A 111 15.27 -6.35 10.68
CA SER A 111 14.30 -6.99 9.79
C SER A 111 12.99 -7.29 10.51
N ILE A 112 13.05 -7.82 11.75
CA ILE A 112 11.85 -7.99 12.58
C ILE A 112 11.14 -6.66 12.85
N LEU A 113 11.88 -5.59 13.16
CA LEU A 113 11.29 -4.25 13.32
C LEU A 113 10.62 -3.77 12.02
N GLY A 114 11.22 -4.06 10.86
CA GLY A 114 10.64 -3.78 9.56
C GLY A 114 9.28 -4.45 9.38
N ASP A 115 9.17 -5.74 9.69
CA ASP A 115 7.89 -6.48 9.66
C ASP A 115 6.86 -5.88 10.63
N MET A 116 7.29 -5.43 11.81
CA MET A 116 6.40 -4.73 12.75
C MET A 116 5.88 -3.39 12.20
N LEU A 117 6.69 -2.66 11.43
CA LEU A 117 6.24 -1.43 10.76
C LEU A 117 5.25 -1.72 9.63
N VAL A 118 5.47 -2.80 8.88
CA VAL A 118 4.53 -3.30 7.87
C VAL A 118 3.19 -3.65 8.54
N ALA A 119 3.24 -4.39 9.64
CA ALA A 119 2.06 -4.74 10.44
C ALA A 119 1.30 -3.52 10.94
N PHE A 120 2.03 -2.53 11.44
CA PHE A 120 1.46 -1.27 11.86
C PHE A 120 0.76 -0.53 10.71
N SER A 121 1.34 -0.54 9.50
CA SER A 121 0.68 0.03 8.32
C SER A 121 -0.66 -0.64 8.01
N PHE A 122 -0.72 -1.97 8.03
CA PHE A 122 -1.98 -2.68 7.78
C PHE A 122 -3.02 -2.41 8.87
N TYR A 123 -2.58 -2.27 10.12
CA TYR A 123 -3.45 -1.84 11.21
C TYR A 123 -4.04 -0.43 10.98
N VAL A 124 -3.23 0.52 10.52
CA VAL A 124 -3.72 1.86 10.13
C VAL A 124 -4.74 1.76 8.99
N PHE A 125 -4.46 0.96 7.95
CA PHE A 125 -5.41 0.75 6.84
C PHE A 125 -6.73 0.16 7.29
N TYR A 126 -6.68 -0.79 8.24
CA TYR A 126 -7.86 -1.34 8.87
C TYR A 126 -8.66 -0.26 9.60
N LEU A 127 -8.02 0.55 10.46
CA LEU A 127 -8.71 1.62 11.20
C LEU A 127 -9.37 2.65 10.29
N VAL A 128 -8.70 3.05 9.21
CA VAL A 128 -9.26 3.99 8.23
C VAL A 128 -10.47 3.37 7.52
N SER A 129 -10.34 2.10 7.13
CA SER A 129 -11.41 1.40 6.43
C SER A 129 -12.65 1.13 7.28
N LYS A 130 -12.51 1.11 8.62
CA LYS A 130 -13.67 1.05 9.53
C LYS A 130 -14.57 2.28 9.45
N VAL A 131 -13.98 3.45 9.18
CA VAL A 131 -14.69 4.74 9.27
C VAL A 131 -14.96 5.37 7.91
N ASN A 132 -14.28 4.92 6.85
CA ASN A 132 -14.41 5.50 5.53
C ASN A 132 -14.63 4.45 4.42
N THR A 133 -15.90 4.24 4.06
CA THR A 133 -16.31 3.39 2.91
C THR A 133 -15.84 3.94 1.55
N TYR A 134 -15.55 5.24 1.47
CA TYR A 134 -15.12 5.93 0.24
C TYR A 134 -13.60 5.97 0.08
N ALA A 135 -12.83 5.26 0.92
CA ALA A 135 -11.36 5.18 0.83
C ALA A 135 -10.90 4.31 -0.37
N ALA A 136 -11.24 4.77 -1.58
CA ALA A 136 -10.88 4.14 -2.84
C ALA A 136 -9.37 4.19 -3.10
N ALA A 137 -8.90 3.34 -4.00
CA ALA A 137 -7.49 3.37 -4.41
C ALA A 137 -7.20 4.42 -5.50
N ASN A 138 -8.23 4.87 -6.22
CA ASN A 138 -8.17 5.91 -7.24
C ASN A 138 -8.69 7.24 -6.69
N ILE A 139 -8.34 8.36 -7.34
CA ILE A 139 -8.78 9.69 -6.90
C ILE A 139 -10.03 10.08 -7.69
N ARG A 140 -11.19 9.95 -7.04
CA ARG A 140 -12.48 10.42 -7.57
C ARG A 140 -13.42 10.81 -6.43
N VAL A 141 -14.31 11.76 -6.68
CA VAL A 141 -15.48 11.99 -5.83
C VAL A 141 -16.63 11.12 -6.33
N GLU A 142 -17.23 10.35 -5.43
CA GLU A 142 -18.41 9.53 -5.71
C GLU A 142 -19.71 10.24 -5.31
N GLU A 143 -20.80 9.86 -5.97
CA GLU A 143 -22.12 10.37 -5.65
C GLU A 143 -22.50 10.01 -4.20
N GLY A 144 -22.97 11.01 -3.45
CA GLY A 144 -23.32 10.87 -2.03
C GLY A 144 -22.11 10.77 -1.08
N GLN A 145 -20.88 10.92 -1.58
CA GLN A 145 -19.69 10.96 -0.72
C GLN A 145 -19.77 12.15 0.25
N LYS A 146 -19.41 11.88 1.51
CA LYS A 146 -19.33 12.89 2.58
C LYS A 146 -17.89 13.00 3.06
N VAL A 147 -17.54 14.18 3.58
CA VAL A 147 -16.27 14.37 4.31
C VAL A 147 -16.32 13.55 5.59
N ILE A 148 -15.31 12.70 5.78
CA ILE A 148 -15.15 11.90 6.99
C ILE A 148 -14.14 12.61 7.90
N THR A 149 -14.56 12.91 9.12
CA THR A 149 -13.73 13.52 10.18
C THR A 149 -13.53 12.61 11.38
N ALA A 150 -14.13 11.41 11.36
CA ALA A 150 -14.05 10.44 12.45
C ALA A 150 -12.73 9.66 12.45
N GLY A 151 -12.30 9.22 13.64
CA GLY A 151 -11.09 8.42 13.80
C GLY A 151 -9.83 9.19 13.43
N LEU A 152 -8.92 8.56 12.68
CA LEU A 152 -7.64 9.16 12.30
C LEU A 152 -7.79 10.40 11.40
N TYR A 153 -8.92 10.55 10.70
CA TYR A 153 -9.22 11.75 9.92
C TYR A 153 -9.31 13.01 10.79
N GLY A 154 -9.66 12.91 12.06
CA GLY A 154 -9.65 14.06 12.98
C GLY A 154 -8.24 14.56 13.34
N VAL A 155 -7.20 13.78 13.05
CA VAL A 155 -5.80 14.11 13.38
C VAL A 155 -5.00 14.45 12.12
N VAL A 156 -5.15 13.64 11.07
CA VAL A 156 -4.47 13.84 9.78
C VAL A 156 -5.46 13.66 8.64
N ARG A 157 -5.40 14.55 7.62
CA ARG A 157 -6.35 14.52 6.50
C ARG A 157 -6.25 13.26 5.64
N HIS A 158 -5.06 12.65 5.60
CA HIS A 158 -4.75 11.51 4.73
C HIS A 158 -4.17 10.32 5.51
N PRO A 159 -4.96 9.67 6.38
CA PRO A 159 -4.46 8.61 7.26
C PRO A 159 -4.05 7.33 6.51
N MET A 160 -4.64 7.06 5.33
CA MET A 160 -4.16 5.97 4.46
C MET A 160 -2.72 6.23 3.98
N TYR A 161 -2.42 7.45 3.56
CA TYR A 161 -1.07 7.80 3.11
C TYR A 161 -0.09 7.83 4.27
N PHE A 162 -0.53 8.26 5.45
CA PHE A 162 0.26 8.13 6.68
C PHE A 162 0.65 6.67 6.96
N GLY A 163 -0.31 5.73 6.89
CA GLY A 163 -0.01 4.30 7.01
C GLY A 163 0.99 3.83 5.94
N ALA A 164 0.81 4.25 4.69
CA ALA A 164 1.67 3.86 3.57
C ALA A 164 3.15 4.26 3.76
N ILE A 165 3.44 5.31 4.52
CA ILE A 165 4.83 5.67 4.85
C ILE A 165 5.51 4.57 5.66
N PHE A 166 4.81 3.98 6.64
CA PHE A 166 5.35 2.87 7.44
C PHE A 166 5.55 1.61 6.61
N LEU A 167 4.65 1.34 5.66
CA LEU A 167 4.84 0.25 4.70
C LEU A 167 6.12 0.45 3.87
N PHE A 168 6.31 1.66 3.32
CA PHE A 168 7.46 1.97 2.46
C PHE A 168 8.81 1.99 3.20
N ILE A 169 8.82 2.32 4.49
CA ILE A 169 10.01 2.24 5.33
C ILE A 169 10.21 0.81 5.84
N GLY A 170 9.14 0.14 6.24
CA GLY A 170 9.16 -1.20 6.81
C GLY A 170 9.62 -2.25 5.80
N THR A 171 9.16 -2.19 4.55
CA THR A 171 9.49 -3.19 3.51
C THR A 171 11.01 -3.34 3.27
N PRO A 172 11.80 -2.26 3.03
CA PRO A 172 13.26 -2.37 2.91
C PRO A 172 13.94 -2.95 4.15
N LEU A 173 13.50 -2.54 5.35
CA LEU A 173 14.07 -3.03 6.61
C LEU A 173 13.78 -4.52 6.79
N ALA A 174 12.52 -4.91 6.60
CA ALA A 174 12.04 -6.29 6.68
C ALA A 174 12.82 -7.19 5.74
N LEU A 175 13.01 -6.76 4.49
CA LEU A 175 13.74 -7.48 3.47
C LEU A 175 15.28 -7.37 3.61
N GLY A 176 15.79 -6.61 4.56
CA GLY A 176 17.22 -6.56 4.86
C GLY A 176 18.05 -5.73 3.87
N SER A 177 17.54 -4.58 3.42
CA SER A 177 18.24 -3.69 2.49
C SER A 177 18.29 -2.23 2.96
N TRP A 178 19.50 -1.74 3.26
CA TRP A 178 19.73 -0.31 3.54
C TRP A 178 19.63 0.54 2.27
N TRP A 179 20.13 0.03 1.14
CA TRP A 179 20.12 0.75 -0.14
C TRP A 179 18.71 1.06 -0.62
N THR A 180 17.76 0.17 -0.36
CA THR A 180 16.37 0.37 -0.78
C THR A 180 15.68 1.48 0.02
N LEU A 181 16.15 1.83 1.23
CA LEU A 181 15.63 3.00 1.96
C LEU A 181 15.88 4.33 1.25
N LEU A 182 16.85 4.40 0.34
CA LEU A 182 17.08 5.60 -0.48
C LEU A 182 15.91 5.91 -1.41
N LEU A 183 14.96 4.97 -1.60
CA LEU A 183 13.71 5.21 -2.32
C LEU A 183 12.66 5.97 -1.49
N VAL A 184 12.81 6.06 -0.17
CA VAL A 184 11.83 6.73 0.71
C VAL A 184 11.61 8.18 0.31
N PRO A 185 12.64 9.03 0.06
CA PRO A 185 12.43 10.39 -0.42
C PRO A 185 11.72 10.47 -1.79
N VAL A 186 11.99 9.52 -2.69
CA VAL A 186 11.32 9.42 -4.00
C VAL A 186 9.83 9.12 -3.80
N PHE A 187 9.52 8.13 -2.96
CA PHE A 187 8.14 7.79 -2.60
C PHE A 187 7.41 8.96 -1.94
N LEU A 188 8.03 9.63 -0.97
CA LEU A 188 7.44 10.80 -0.30
C LEU A 188 7.13 11.92 -1.29
N SER A 189 8.01 12.17 -2.26
CA SER A 189 7.78 13.18 -3.31
C SER A 189 6.57 12.81 -4.19
N ILE A 190 6.45 11.54 -4.59
CA ILE A 190 5.29 11.05 -5.35
C ILE A 190 4.01 11.14 -4.51
N LEU A 191 4.09 10.80 -3.21
CA LEU A 191 2.96 10.83 -2.29
C LEU A 191 2.46 12.26 -2.04
N ILE A 192 3.38 13.22 -1.90
CA ILE A 192 3.05 14.66 -1.81
C ILE A 192 2.35 15.11 -3.08
N ALA A 193 2.87 14.77 -4.26
CA ALA A 193 2.22 15.12 -5.53
C ALA A 193 0.81 14.51 -5.64
N ARG A 194 0.64 13.26 -5.18
CA ARG A 194 -0.66 12.58 -5.11
C ARG A 194 -1.63 13.31 -4.18
N ILE A 195 -1.19 13.64 -2.97
CA ILE A 195 -1.97 14.38 -1.97
C ILE A 195 -2.42 15.73 -2.52
N LEU A 196 -1.51 16.51 -3.10
CA LEU A 196 -1.85 17.84 -3.61
C LEU A 196 -2.84 17.77 -4.77
N ASN A 197 -2.72 16.77 -5.66
CA ASN A 197 -3.71 16.54 -6.72
C ASN A 197 -5.06 16.12 -6.14
N GLU A 198 -5.07 15.22 -5.17
CA GLU A 198 -6.29 14.76 -4.49
C GLU A 198 -7.00 15.90 -3.76
N GLU A 199 -6.29 16.68 -2.95
CA GLU A 199 -6.86 17.82 -2.24
C GLU A 199 -7.44 18.86 -3.20
N LYS A 200 -6.83 19.08 -4.36
CA LYS A 200 -7.37 19.98 -5.40
C LYS A 200 -8.71 19.48 -5.94
N ILE A 201 -8.85 18.17 -6.16
CA ILE A 201 -10.09 17.56 -6.67
C ILE A 201 -11.16 17.56 -5.57
N LEU A 202 -10.81 17.16 -4.35
CA LEU A 202 -11.73 17.16 -3.22
C LEU A 202 -12.23 18.58 -2.89
N ALA A 203 -11.36 19.59 -2.91
CA ALA A 203 -11.75 20.98 -2.68
C ALA A 203 -12.60 21.58 -3.82
N ARG A 204 -12.62 20.95 -5.00
CA ARG A 204 -13.45 21.35 -6.16
C ARG A 204 -14.80 20.63 -6.13
N ASP A 205 -14.79 19.33 -5.88
CA ASP A 205 -15.90 18.44 -6.19
C ASP A 205 -16.60 17.86 -4.94
N LEU A 206 -15.99 17.93 -3.75
CA LEU A 206 -16.56 17.41 -2.50
C LEU A 206 -17.05 18.55 -1.58
N PRO A 207 -18.37 18.74 -1.44
CA PRO A 207 -18.93 19.73 -0.52
C PRO A 207 -18.44 19.53 0.93
N GLY A 208 -18.06 20.60 1.61
CA GLY A 208 -17.56 20.57 2.98
C GLY A 208 -16.05 20.32 3.12
N TYR A 209 -15.34 19.99 2.03
CA TYR A 209 -13.91 19.64 2.13
C TYR A 209 -13.03 20.86 2.43
N ARG A 210 -13.38 22.05 1.91
CA ARG A 210 -12.64 23.28 2.17
C ARG A 210 -12.72 23.71 3.64
N GLU A 211 -13.86 23.48 4.27
CA GLU A 211 -14.06 23.71 5.71
C GLU A 211 -13.18 22.76 6.52
N TYR A 212 -13.09 21.50 6.11
CA TYR A 212 -12.24 20.50 6.74
C TYR A 212 -10.72 20.74 6.56
N GLN A 213 -10.31 21.52 5.57
CA GLN A 213 -8.90 21.88 5.37
C GLN A 213 -8.39 22.96 6.35
N LYS A 214 -9.30 23.72 6.98
CA LYS A 214 -8.98 24.79 7.92
C LYS A 214 -8.67 24.22 9.30
#